data_AF-A0ABD5RB67-F1
#
_entry.id   AF-A0ABD5RB67-F1
#
_cell.length_a   1.000
_cell.length_b   1.000
_cell.length_c   1.000
_cell.angle_alpha   90.00
_cell.angle_beta   90.00
_cell.angle_gamma   90.00
#
_symmetry.space_group_name_H-M   'P 1'
#
loop_
_entity.id
_entity.type
_entity.pdbx_description
1 polymer ?
#
loop_
_entity_poly.entity_id
_entity_poly.type
_entity_poly.pdbx_seq_one_letter_code
_entity_poly.pdbx_strand_id
1 'polypeptide(L)'
;MSVSPAVVAVNALLIVTASLVVAQCFRGYVRNGSRPLAFLGLGIALLAVLPTTLFVLDASLPVTLSYYDVFVLAQVLGLLSVLYALTRA
;
A
#
# COMPACT_ATOMS: atom_id res chain seq x y z
N MET A 1 18.98 -13.86 -5.58
CA MET A 1 17.98 -14.83 -6.10
C MET A 1 17.28 -14.15 -7.26
N SER A 2 17.20 -14.80 -8.44
CA SER A 2 16.46 -14.23 -9.58
C SER A 2 14.95 -14.31 -9.32
N VAL A 3 14.27 -13.16 -9.25
CA VAL A 3 12.81 -13.09 -9.12
C VAL A 3 12.17 -13.47 -10.47
N SER A 4 11.12 -14.31 -10.46
CA SER A 4 10.46 -14.69 -11.70
C SER A 4 9.66 -13.52 -12.30
N PRO A 5 9.62 -13.39 -13.64
CA PRO A 5 8.87 -12.30 -14.29
C PRO A 5 7.37 -12.37 -14.00
N ALA A 6 6.83 -13.57 -13.76
CA ALA A 6 5.44 -13.76 -13.36
C ALA A 6 5.14 -13.13 -11.99
N VAL A 7 6.04 -13.25 -11.01
CA VAL A 7 5.89 -12.63 -9.68
C VAL A 7 5.90 -11.11 -9.80
N VAL A 8 6.77 -10.54 -10.63
CA VAL A 8 6.81 -9.10 -10.87
C VAL A 8 5.50 -8.62 -11.50
N ALA A 9 4.99 -9.34 -12.52
CA ALA A 9 3.73 -9.00 -13.18
C ALA A 9 2.52 -9.03 -12.22
N VAL A 10 2.44 -10.04 -11.35
CA VAL A 10 1.38 -10.14 -10.33
C VAL A 10 1.47 -8.99 -9.32
N ASN A 11 2.68 -8.64 -8.88
CA ASN A 11 2.87 -7.49 -7.98
C ASN A 11 2.52 -6.15 -8.65
N ALA A 12 2.83 -5.98 -9.94
CA ALA A 12 2.40 -4.81 -10.70
C ALA A 12 0.87 -4.70 -10.77
N LEU A 13 0.17 -5.81 -11.01
CA LEU A 13 -1.30 -5.84 -10.98
C LEU A 13 -1.84 -5.53 -9.58
N LEU A 14 -1.19 -6.04 -8.53
CA LEU A 14 -1.54 -5.75 -7.15
C LEU A 14 -1.38 -4.26 -6.83
N ILE A 15 -0.31 -3.61 -7.29
CA ILE A 15 -0.11 -2.16 -7.15
C ILE A 15 -1.25 -1.39 -7.80
N VAL A 16 -1.62 -1.75 -9.04
CA VAL A 16 -2.71 -1.07 -9.76
C VAL A 16 -4.04 -1.23 -9.03
N THR A 17 -4.41 -2.45 -8.68
CA THR A 17 -5.68 -2.74 -8.00
C THR A 17 -5.76 -2.09 -6.62
N ALA A 18 -4.70 -2.18 -5.81
CA ALA A 18 -4.62 -1.50 -4.53
C ALA A 18 -4.72 0.03 -4.68
N SER A 19 -4.04 0.62 -5.66
CA SER A 19 -4.10 2.05 -5.93
C SER A 19 -5.51 2.51 -6.34
N LEU A 20 -6.23 1.69 -7.11
CA LEU A 20 -7.64 1.95 -7.42
C LEU A 20 -8.50 1.95 -6.17
N VAL A 21 -8.30 0.99 -5.25
CA VAL A 21 -9.03 0.95 -3.98
C VAL A 21 -8.73 2.19 -3.12
N VAL A 22 -7.46 2.61 -3.04
CA VAL A 22 -7.06 3.85 -2.36
C VAL A 22 -7.76 5.06 -2.99
N ALA A 23 -7.80 5.14 -4.32
CA ALA A 23 -8.49 6.22 -5.02
C ALA A 23 -10.00 6.24 -4.74
N GLN A 24 -10.65 5.08 -4.62
CA GLN A 24 -12.07 5.02 -4.24
C GLN A 24 -12.29 5.43 -2.79
N CYS A 25 -11.41 5.04 -1.87
CA CYS A 25 -11.45 5.50 -0.48
C CYS A 25 -11.34 7.03 -0.39
N PHE A 26 -10.41 7.62 -1.15
CA PHE A 26 -10.25 9.07 -1.22
C PHE A 26 -11.48 9.77 -1.82
N ARG A 27 -12.03 9.26 -2.93
CA ARG A 27 -13.27 9.78 -3.52
C ARG A 27 -14.45 9.67 -2.56
N GLY A 28 -14.55 8.58 -1.82
CA GLY A 28 -15.56 8.38 -0.78
C GLY A 28 -15.41 9.38 0.37
N TYR A 29 -14.18 9.64 0.81
CA TYR A 29 -13.88 10.69 1.80
C TYR A 29 -14.31 12.07 1.30
N VAL A 30 -13.97 12.44 0.06
CA VAL A 30 -14.34 13.75 -0.52
C VAL A 30 -15.86 13.91 -0.64
N ARG A 31 -16.57 12.84 -1.00
CA ARG A 31 -18.04 12.89 -1.16
C ARG A 31 -18.79 12.94 0.18
N ASN A 32 -18.35 12.16 1.16
CA ASN A 32 -19.12 11.93 2.38
C ASN A 32 -18.52 12.60 3.63
N GLY A 33 -17.34 13.22 3.52
CA GLY A 33 -16.60 13.78 4.66
C GLY A 33 -16.16 12.75 5.70
N SER A 34 -16.31 11.45 5.40
CA SER A 34 -16.04 10.36 6.34
C SER A 34 -14.53 10.18 6.53
N ARG A 35 -14.00 10.77 7.61
CA ARG A 35 -12.60 10.60 8.03
C ARG A 35 -12.18 9.12 8.08
N PRO A 36 -13.00 8.18 8.58
CA PRO A 36 -12.69 6.74 8.54
C PRO A 36 -12.30 6.22 7.14
N LEU A 37 -12.97 6.66 6.08
CA LEU A 37 -12.63 6.24 4.71
C LEU A 37 -11.25 6.76 4.26
N ALA A 38 -10.85 7.96 4.68
CA ALA A 38 -9.51 8.46 4.38
C ALA A 38 -8.42 7.62 5.05
N PHE A 39 -8.61 7.26 6.33
CA PHE A 39 -7.69 6.40 7.06
C PHE A 39 -7.69 4.96 6.53
N LEU A 40 -8.83 4.45 6.05
CA LEU A 40 -8.86 3.15 5.38
C LEU A 40 -8.00 3.17 4.11
N GLY A 41 -8.17 4.20 3.27
CA GLY A 41 -7.35 4.38 2.07
C GLY A 41 -5.86 4.51 2.38
N LEU A 42 -5.51 5.31 3.40
CA LEU A 42 -4.12 5.44 3.86
C LEU A 42 -3.54 4.11 4.34
N GLY A 43 -4.33 3.33 5.10
CA GLY A 43 -3.94 2.01 5.57
C GLY A 43 -3.62 1.06 4.41
N ILE A 44 -4.47 1.03 3.39
CA ILE A 44 -4.26 0.21 2.18
C ILE A 44 -3.03 0.68 1.40
N ALA A 45 -2.81 1.99 1.29
CA ALA A 45 -1.62 2.53 0.63
C ALA A 45 -0.33 2.09 1.33
N LEU A 46 -0.30 2.12 2.66
CA LEU A 46 0.86 1.73 3.46
C LEU A 46 1.08 0.21 3.52
N LEU A 47 0.01 -0.59 3.53
CA LEU A 47 0.11 -2.04 3.66
C LEU A 47 0.29 -2.77 2.32
N ALA A 48 -0.27 -2.24 1.24
CA ALA A 48 -0.24 -2.89 -0.06
C ALA A 48 0.63 -2.14 -1.05
N VAL A 49 0.32 -0.86 -1.32
CA VAL A 49 0.96 -0.11 -2.42
C VAL A 49 2.44 0.11 -2.16
N LEU A 50 2.80 0.65 -0.99
CA LEU A 50 4.19 0.99 -0.69
C LEU A 50 5.11 -0.25 -0.64
N PRO A 51 4.79 -1.34 0.08
CA PRO A 51 5.66 -2.53 0.14
C PRO A 51 5.84 -3.22 -1.22
N THR A 52 4.75 -3.36 -1.99
CA THR A 52 4.80 -4.02 -3.29
C THR A 52 5.57 -3.19 -4.31
N THR A 53 5.46 -1.85 -4.25
CA THR A 53 6.26 -0.96 -5.08
C THR A 53 7.75 -1.07 -4.75
N LEU A 54 8.11 -1.07 -3.46
CA LEU A 54 9.50 -1.24 -3.04
C LEU A 54 10.07 -2.59 -3.50
N PHE A 55 9.29 -3.66 -3.37
CA PHE A 55 9.67 -4.98 -3.87
C PHE A 55 9.91 -5.00 -5.38
N VAL A 56 9.00 -4.43 -6.17
CA VAL A 56 9.14 -4.37 -7.64
C VAL A 56 10.35 -3.55 -8.05
N LEU A 57 10.61 -2.43 -7.35
CA LEU A 57 11.79 -1.60 -7.60
C LEU A 57 13.09 -2.34 -7.29
N ASP A 58 13.20 -2.99 -6.14
CA ASP A 58 14.38 -3.78 -5.75
C ASP A 58 14.62 -4.95 -6.71
N ALA A 59 13.55 -5.61 -7.17
CA ALA A 59 13.66 -6.69 -8.15
C ALA A 59 14.06 -6.21 -9.56
N SER A 60 13.83 -4.95 -9.90
CA SER A 60 14.01 -4.41 -11.26
C SER A 60 15.28 -3.58 -11.42
N LEU A 61 15.86 -3.10 -10.33
CA LEU A 61 17.07 -2.27 -10.34
C LEU A 61 18.32 -3.12 -10.09
N PRO A 62 19.47 -2.75 -10.69
CA PRO A 62 20.74 -3.44 -10.46
C PRO A 62 21.39 -3.09 -9.11
N VAL A 63 20.67 -2.39 -8.22
CA VAL A 63 21.16 -1.90 -6.92
C VAL A 63 20.24 -2.43 -5.83
N THR A 64 20.82 -2.96 -4.76
CA THR A 64 20.06 -3.42 -3.58
C THR A 64 19.54 -2.24 -2.79
N LEU A 65 18.23 -2.17 -2.59
CA LEU A 65 17.58 -1.16 -1.76
C LEU A 65 17.43 -1.72 -0.34
N SER A 66 18.02 -1.06 0.67
CA SER A 66 17.70 -1.33 2.07
C SER A 66 16.43 -0.56 2.44
N TYR A 67 15.29 -1.26 2.45
CA TYR A 67 13.97 -0.66 2.75
C TYR A 67 13.24 -1.31 3.93
N TYR A 68 13.93 -2.16 4.70
CA TYR A 68 13.30 -2.90 5.80
C TYR A 68 12.67 -1.98 6.86
N ASP A 69 13.37 -0.94 7.28
CA ASP A 69 12.86 0.01 8.29
C ASP A 69 11.61 0.74 7.78
N VAL A 70 11.62 1.15 6.51
CA VAL A 70 10.48 1.78 5.84
C VAL A 70 9.29 0.81 5.78
N PHE A 71 9.56 -0.45 5.46
CA PHE A 71 8.55 -1.51 5.38
C PHE A 71 7.91 -1.79 6.75
N VAL A 72 8.70 -1.89 7.82
CA VAL A 72 8.17 -2.11 9.17
C VAL A 72 7.35 -0.90 9.63
N LEU A 73 7.85 0.31 9.41
CA LEU A 73 7.14 1.53 9.78
C LEU A 73 5.81 1.66 9.02
N ALA A 74 5.81 1.35 7.73
CA ALA A 74 4.60 1.35 6.90
C ALA A 74 3.57 0.32 7.40
N GLN A 75 4.00 -0.87 7.81
CA GLN A 75 3.09 -1.86 8.38
C GLN A 75 2.43 -1.39 9.67
N VAL A 76 3.21 -0.85 10.61
CA VAL A 76 2.68 -0.37 11.88
C VAL A 76 1.70 0.78 11.65
N LEU A 77 2.10 1.80 10.89
CA LEU A 77 1.25 2.95 10.59
C LEU A 77 0.01 2.55 9.78
N GLY A 78 0.17 1.62 8.84
CA GLY A 78 -0.92 1.10 8.03
C GLY A 78 -1.97 0.37 8.87
N LEU A 79 -1.53 -0.50 9.78
CA LEU A 79 -2.42 -1.20 10.70
C LEU A 79 -3.12 -0.24 11.68
N LEU A 80 -2.40 0.76 12.22
CA LEU A 80 -3.01 1.79 13.06
C LEU A 80 -4.07 2.60 12.30
N SER A 81 -3.82 2.89 11.03
CA SER A 81 -4.76 3.58 10.16
C SER A 81 -6.03 2.75 9.90
N VAL A 82 -5.87 1.45 9.63
CA VAL A 82 -7.01 0.53 9.47
C VAL A 82 -7.77 0.39 10.79
N LEU A 83 -7.08 0.23 11.92
CA LEU A 83 -7.70 0.15 13.24
C LEU A 83 -8.51 1.40 13.55
N TYR A 84 -7.95 2.58 13.30
CA TYR A 84 -8.67 3.85 13.45
C TYR A 84 -9.93 3.89 12.58
N ALA A 85 -9.81 3.48 11.30
CA ALA A 85 -10.93 3.44 10.38
C ALA A 85 -12.04 2.52 10.87
N LEU A 86 -11.72 1.34 11.40
CA LEU A 86 -12.71 0.38 11.91
C LEU A 86 -13.33 0.80 13.24
N THR A 87 -12.59 1.53 14.09
CA THR A 87 -13.05 1.91 15.42
C THR A 87 -13.87 3.21 15.41
N ARG A 88 -13.68 4.06 14.40
CA ARG A 88 -14.39 5.34 14.26
C ARG A 88 -15.31 5.42 13.03
N ALA A 89 -15.54 4.29 12.35
CA ALA A 89 -16.51 4.13 11.27
C ALA A 89 -17.95 4.31 11.77
#